data_AF-A0A7R9LW84-F1
#
_entry.id   AF-A0A7R9LW84-F1
#
_cell.length_a   1.000
_cell.length_b   1.000
_cell.length_c   1.000
_cell.angle_alpha   90.00
_cell.angle_beta   90.00
_cell.angle_gamma   90.00
#
_symmetry.space_group_name_H-M   'P 1'
#
loop_
_entity.id
_entity.type
_entity.pdbx_description
1 polymer ?
#
loop_
_entity_poly.entity_id
_entity_poly.type
_entity_poly.pdbx_seq_one_letter_code
_entity_poly.pdbx_strand_id
1 'polypeptide(L)'
;MKHKLMACIVNPHLNLNRNNVKDVNNNSGINWDSNVDILWTDVMGNAFDYCEPEWMEAEDPLFILYTSGSTGKPKGIVHTIGGYLLYSYLTFKTVFNYTDGDVFFSTADLGWITGH
;
A
#
# COMPACT_ATOMS: atom_id res chain seq x y z
N MET A 1 5.28 -21.12 6.88
CA MET A 1 5.58 -19.95 7.72
C MET A 1 4.25 -19.36 8.15
N LYS A 2 3.95 -19.26 9.46
CA LYS A 2 2.74 -18.57 9.94
C LYS A 2 3.15 -17.12 10.20
N HIS A 3 2.70 -16.18 9.37
CA HIS A 3 2.88 -14.76 9.64
C HIS A 3 1.93 -14.36 10.78
N LYS A 4 2.45 -13.64 11.78
CA LYS A 4 1.65 -13.10 12.88
C LYS A 4 1.34 -11.64 12.55
N LEU A 5 0.07 -11.27 12.55
CA LEU A 5 -0.33 -9.86 12.45
C LEU A 5 0.16 -9.14 13.71
N MET A 6 1.02 -8.14 13.55
CA MET A 6 1.55 -7.34 14.66
C MET A 6 0.78 -6.05 14.85
N ALA A 7 0.34 -5.43 13.75
CA ALA A 7 -0.46 -4.22 13.76
C ALA A 7 -1.31 -4.13 12.49
N CYS A 8 -2.46 -3.49 12.60
CA CYS A 8 -3.38 -3.16 11.52
C CYS A 8 -3.69 -1.66 11.63
N ILE A 9 -3.24 -0.88 10.65
CA ILE A 9 -3.48 0.57 10.65
C ILE A 9 -4.81 0.84 9.97
N VAL A 10 -5.74 1.42 10.72
CA VAL A 10 -7.12 1.67 10.27
C VAL A 10 -7.28 3.16 9.96
N ASN A 11 -7.63 3.46 8.71
CA ASN A 11 -7.99 4.82 8.29
C ASN A 11 -9.52 4.92 8.09
N PRO A 12 -10.27 5.59 8.99
CA PRO A 12 -11.70 5.80 8.78
C PRO A 12 -11.92 6.80 7.63
N HIS A 13 -12.74 6.43 6.64
CA HIS A 13 -13.06 7.31 5.52
C HIS A 13 -13.66 8.66 5.97
N LEU A 14 -13.26 9.73 5.27
CA LEU A 14 -13.40 11.18 5.51
C LEU A 14 -14.77 11.73 5.96
N ASN A 15 -15.86 10.96 5.91
CA ASN A 15 -17.19 11.39 6.40
C ASN A 15 -17.43 11.03 7.88
N LEU A 16 -16.43 10.44 8.51
CA LEU A 16 -16.46 10.08 9.91
C LEU A 16 -15.55 11.06 10.63
N ASN A 17 -16.15 12.08 11.27
CA ASN A 17 -15.48 13.04 12.16
C ASN A 17 -15.01 12.32 13.44
N ARG A 18 -14.10 11.34 13.27
CA ARG A 18 -13.72 10.31 14.24
C ARG A 18 -12.23 10.42 14.48
N ASN A 19 -11.88 11.39 15.30
CA ASN A 19 -10.50 11.64 15.69
C ASN A 19 -10.03 10.68 16.80
N ASN A 20 -10.91 9.78 17.29
CA ASN A 20 -10.59 8.87 18.37
C ASN A 20 -11.25 7.50 18.20
N VAL A 21 -10.61 6.45 18.74
CA VAL A 21 -11.09 5.06 18.79
C VAL A 21 -12.51 4.94 19.38
N LYS A 22 -12.89 5.81 20.32
CA LYS A 22 -14.25 5.86 20.91
C LYS A 22 -15.32 6.18 19.87
N ASP A 23 -15.02 7.02 18.88
CA ASP A 23 -15.95 7.36 17.82
C ASP A 23 -16.03 6.27 16.76
N VAL A 24 -14.96 5.48 16.60
CA VAL A 24 -14.93 4.28 15.76
C VAL A 24 -15.91 3.23 16.30
N ASN A 25 -15.89 2.96 17.61
CA ASN A 25 -16.71 1.92 18.22
C ASN A 25 -18.22 2.27 18.30
N ASN A 26 -18.57 3.54 18.45
CA ASN A 26 -19.95 3.93 18.74
C ASN A 26 -20.87 4.03 17.50
N ASN A 27 -20.37 3.91 16.25
CA ASN A 27 -21.21 4.19 15.07
C ASN A 27 -20.85 3.53 13.72
N SER A 28 -19.96 2.51 13.63
CA SER A 28 -19.63 1.89 12.31
C SER A 28 -19.76 0.38 12.20
N GLY A 29 -20.07 -0.36 13.27
CA GLY A 29 -20.08 -1.82 13.21
C GLY A 29 -18.71 -2.43 12.85
N ILE A 30 -17.62 -1.67 13.04
CA ILE A 30 -16.26 -2.18 12.85
C ILE A 30 -15.92 -3.04 14.07
N ASN A 31 -15.51 -4.28 13.84
CA ASN A 31 -15.03 -5.18 14.87
C ASN A 31 -13.58 -4.82 15.22
N TRP A 32 -13.40 -3.86 16.13
CA TRP A 32 -12.10 -3.35 16.54
C TRP A 32 -11.41 -4.27 17.55
N ASP A 33 -10.18 -4.70 17.25
CA ASP A 33 -9.32 -5.43 18.18
C ASP A 33 -8.21 -4.50 18.72
N SER A 34 -8.33 -4.10 19.98
CA SER A 34 -7.36 -3.19 20.63
C SER A 34 -5.95 -3.77 20.79
N ASN A 35 -5.75 -5.06 20.51
CA ASN A 35 -4.41 -5.67 20.55
C ASN A 35 -3.62 -5.48 19.26
N VAL A 36 -4.29 -5.16 18.14
CA VAL A 36 -3.66 -5.08 16.81
C VAL A 36 -4.08 -3.86 16.01
N ASP A 37 -5.30 -3.36 16.18
CA ASP A 37 -5.83 -2.23 15.42
C ASP A 37 -5.35 -0.90 16.02
N ILE A 38 -4.81 -0.03 15.17
CA ILE A 38 -4.29 1.28 15.51
C ILE A 38 -4.86 2.30 14.53
N LEU A 39 -5.31 3.45 15.03
CA LEU A 39 -5.88 4.49 14.17
C LEU A 39 -4.77 5.21 13.39
N TRP A 40 -4.97 5.39 12.08
CA TRP A 40 -4.02 6.09 11.20
C TRP A 40 -3.64 7.47 11.73
N THR A 41 -4.61 8.24 12.23
CA THR A 41 -4.37 9.58 12.77
C THR A 41 -3.49 9.58 14.01
N ASP A 42 -3.55 8.53 14.84
CA ASP A 42 -2.73 8.42 16.04
C ASP A 42 -1.27 8.10 15.69
N VAL A 43 -1.07 7.28 14.65
CA VAL A 43 0.25 6.97 14.11
C VAL A 43 0.84 8.21 13.44
N MET A 44 0.10 8.84 12.54
CA MET A 44 0.60 9.95 11.74
C MET A 44 0.69 11.27 12.52
N GLY A 45 -0.13 11.48 13.55
CA GLY A 45 -0.08 12.69 14.37
C GLY A 45 1.25 12.87 15.13
N ASN A 46 2.03 11.80 15.26
CA ASN A 46 3.36 11.81 15.89
C ASN A 46 4.50 11.57 14.89
N ALA A 47 4.19 11.41 13.61
CA ALA A 47 5.20 11.15 12.59
C ALA A 47 5.94 12.44 12.19
N PHE A 48 7.22 12.31 11.80
CA PHE A 48 7.98 13.42 11.24
C PHE A 48 7.60 13.65 9.77
N ASP A 49 7.61 14.91 9.33
CA ASP A 49 7.39 15.27 7.92
C ASP A 49 8.52 14.82 6.99
N TYR A 50 9.65 14.40 7.57
CA TYR A 50 10.80 13.89 6.85
C TYR A 50 11.28 12.58 7.46
N CYS A 51 11.51 11.60 6.59
CA CYS A 51 12.15 10.33 6.91
C CYS A 51 13.27 10.12 5.88
N GLU A 52 14.49 9.86 6.35
CA GLU A 52 15.61 9.54 5.45
C GLU A 52 15.31 8.20 4.75
N PRO A 53 15.53 8.08 3.42
CA PRO A 53 15.30 6.82 2.73
C PRO A 53 16.28 5.75 3.20
N GLU A 54 15.76 4.53 3.38
CA GLU A 54 16.60 3.36 3.63
C GLU A 54 17.38 2.99 2.35
N TRP A 55 18.67 2.69 2.50
CA TRP A 55 19.50 2.23 1.39
C TRP A 55 19.25 0.74 1.15
N MET A 56 18.76 0.41 -0.05
CA MET A 56 18.38 -0.94 -0.42
C MET A 56 19.20 -1.43 -1.62
N GLU A 57 19.45 -2.73 -1.69
CA GLU A 57 20.08 -3.37 -2.84
C GLU A 57 19.07 -3.57 -3.99
N ALA A 58 19.58 -3.72 -5.21
CA ALA A 58 18.72 -3.85 -6.40
C ALA A 58 17.78 -5.07 -6.34
N GLU A 59 18.21 -6.15 -5.69
CA GLU A 59 17.45 -7.40 -5.55
C GLU A 59 16.67 -7.51 -4.23
N ASP A 60 16.66 -6.46 -3.42
CA ASP A 60 15.79 -6.45 -2.24
C ASP A 60 14.31 -6.44 -2.66
N PRO A 61 13.43 -7.10 -1.88
CA PRO A 61 12.01 -7.17 -2.20
C PRO A 61 11.35 -5.78 -2.06
N LEU A 62 10.67 -5.34 -3.12
CA LEU A 62 9.90 -4.10 -3.14
C LEU A 62 8.46 -4.31 -2.66
N PHE A 63 7.75 -5.27 -3.26
CA PHE A 63 6.38 -5.64 -2.84
C PHE A 63 6.03 -7.09 -3.19
N ILE A 64 4.97 -7.57 -2.55
CA ILE A 64 4.32 -8.84 -2.87
C ILE A 64 2.92 -8.56 -3.41
N LEU A 65 2.65 -9.00 -4.63
CA LEU A 65 1.32 -8.92 -5.23
C LEU A 65 0.73 -10.31 -5.42
N TYR A 66 -0.44 -10.54 -4.84
CA TYR A 66 -1.12 -11.82 -4.94
C TYR A 66 -1.94 -11.90 -6.22
N THR A 67 -1.78 -13.00 -6.96
CA THR A 67 -2.52 -13.26 -8.19
C THR A 67 -3.30 -14.58 -8.10
N SER A 68 -4.38 -14.70 -8.86
CA SER A 68 -5.15 -15.94 -8.95
C SER A 68 -4.31 -17.01 -9.70
N GLY A 69 -3.97 -18.09 -8.99
CA GLY A 69 -3.29 -19.25 -9.58
C GLY A 69 -4.26 -20.30 -10.08
N SER A 70 -3.86 -21.10 -11.07
CA SER A 70 -4.65 -22.25 -11.58
C SER A 70 -4.91 -23.34 -10.54
N THR A 71 -4.16 -23.37 -9.43
CA THR A 71 -4.22 -24.40 -8.38
C THR A 71 -5.03 -23.98 -7.14
N GLY A 72 -5.88 -22.96 -7.25
CA GLY A 72 -6.88 -22.57 -6.23
C GLY A 72 -6.35 -21.69 -5.07
N LYS A 73 -5.06 -21.74 -4.75
CA LYS A 73 -4.45 -20.81 -3.78
C LYS A 73 -3.78 -19.64 -4.52
N PRO A 74 -4.02 -18.37 -4.10
CA PRO A 74 -3.31 -17.23 -4.66
C PRO A 74 -1.79 -17.36 -4.51
N LYS A 75 -1.05 -16.96 -5.53
CA LYS A 75 0.42 -16.95 -5.52
C LYS A 75 0.91 -15.53 -5.23
N GLY A 76 1.81 -15.37 -4.27
CA GLY A 76 2.46 -14.09 -3.98
C GLY A 76 3.66 -13.91 -4.90
N ILE A 77 3.54 -13.02 -5.88
CA ILE A 77 4.63 -12.64 -6.77
C ILE A 77 5.46 -11.56 -6.07
N VAL A 78 6.77 -11.75 -6.01
CA VAL A 78 7.71 -10.78 -5.44
C VAL A 78 8.35 -10.00 -6.58
N HIS A 79 8.28 -8.67 -6.52
CA HIS A 79 9.04 -7.78 -7.38
C HIS A 79 10.21 -7.18 -6.60
N THR A 80 11.40 -7.14 -7.20
CA THR A 80 12.60 -6.53 -6.60
C THR A 80 12.75 -5.07 -7.03
N ILE A 81 13.48 -4.28 -6.25
CA ILE A 81 13.55 -2.81 -6.39
C ILE A 81 14.10 -2.38 -7.74
N GLY A 82 15.32 -2.79 -8.09
CA GLY A 82 16.05 -2.22 -9.22
C GLY A 82 15.38 -2.55 -10.56
N GLY A 83 15.10 -3.83 -10.79
CA GLY A 83 14.50 -4.30 -12.04
C GLY A 83 13.09 -3.75 -12.26
N TYR A 84 12.26 -3.73 -11.21
CA TYR A 84 10.88 -3.24 -11.30
C TYR A 84 10.82 -1.75 -11.63
N LEU A 85 11.52 -0.91 -10.84
CA LEU A 85 11.49 0.54 -11.00
C LEU A 85 12.06 0.98 -12.36
N LEU A 86 13.12 0.32 -12.83
CA LEU A 86 13.69 0.63 -14.14
C LEU A 86 12.72 0.26 -15.27
N TYR A 87 12.12 -0.93 -15.20
CA TYR A 87 11.21 -1.41 -16.24
C TYR A 87 9.92 -0.59 -16.29
N SER A 88 9.32 -0.26 -15.13
CA SER A 88 8.11 0.55 -15.06
C SER A 88 8.36 1.96 -15.60
N TYR A 89 9.45 2.63 -15.20
CA TYR A 89 9.82 3.93 -15.75
C TYR A 89 10.05 3.89 -17.26
N LEU A 90 10.83 2.92 -17.75
CA LEU A 90 11.18 2.85 -19.16
C LEU A 90 9.96 2.60 -20.03
N THR A 91 9.10 1.66 -19.64
CA THR A 91 7.87 1.36 -20.37
C THR A 91 6.89 2.51 -20.27
N PHE A 92 6.77 3.15 -19.11
CA PHE A 92 5.94 4.33 -18.95
C PHE A 92 6.35 5.44 -19.93
N LYS A 93 7.65 5.75 -19.95
CA LYS A 93 8.22 6.77 -20.83
C LYS A 93 8.08 6.43 -22.31
N THR A 94 8.34 5.18 -22.71
CA THR A 94 8.44 4.80 -24.13
C THR A 94 7.11 4.34 -24.74
N VAL A 95 6.27 3.62 -24.00
CA VAL A 95 4.99 3.08 -24.50
C VAL A 95 3.90 4.13 -24.46
N PHE A 96 3.80 4.90 -23.38
CA PHE A 96 2.84 6.01 -23.29
C PHE A 96 3.41 7.31 -23.87
N ASN A 97 4.67 7.31 -24.32
CA ASN A 97 5.38 8.48 -24.85
C ASN A 97 5.26 9.69 -23.90
N TYR A 98 5.40 9.43 -22.60
CA TYR A 98 5.23 10.44 -21.55
C TYR A 98 6.33 11.50 -21.61
N THR A 99 5.94 12.76 -21.50
CA THR A 99 6.81 13.93 -21.43
C THR A 99 6.50 14.80 -20.20
N ASP A 100 7.47 15.61 -19.80
CA ASP A 100 7.32 16.47 -18.61
C ASP A 100 6.13 17.42 -18.76
N GLY A 101 5.19 17.36 -17.83
CA GLY A 101 3.96 18.15 -17.82
C GLY A 101 2.73 17.39 -18.32
N ASP A 102 2.89 16.18 -18.87
CA ASP A 102 1.74 15.34 -19.23
C ASP A 102 0.98 14.87 -17.99
N VAL A 103 -0.36 14.80 -18.12
CA VAL A 103 -1.25 14.22 -17.12
C VAL A 103 -1.57 12.79 -17.52
N PHE A 104 -1.06 11.83 -16.76
CA PHE A 104 -1.41 10.42 -16.94
C PHE A 104 -2.64 10.05 -16.10
N PHE A 105 -3.57 9.31 -16.70
CA PHE A 105 -4.77 8.83 -16.03
C PHE A 105 -4.92 7.31 -16.23
N SER A 106 -4.88 6.58 -15.12
CA SER A 106 -5.18 5.16 -15.06
C SER A 106 -6.42 4.94 -14.21
N THR A 107 -7.39 4.19 -14.73
CA THR A 107 -8.57 3.74 -13.97
C THR A 107 -8.32 2.43 -13.23
N ALA A 108 -7.10 1.88 -13.29
CA ALA A 108 -6.77 0.64 -12.61
C ALA A 108 -6.76 0.84 -11.10
N ASP A 109 -7.25 -0.17 -10.37
CA ASP A 109 -7.16 -0.20 -8.91
C ASP A 109 -5.74 -0.62 -8.47
N LEU A 110 -5.30 -0.11 -7.31
CA LEU A 110 -3.98 -0.40 -6.76
C LEU A 110 -3.80 -1.88 -6.42
N GLY A 111 -4.86 -2.67 -6.24
CA GLY A 111 -4.78 -4.12 -6.05
C GLY A 111 -4.39 -4.92 -7.30
N TRP A 112 -4.21 -4.26 -8.46
CA TRP A 112 -3.78 -4.89 -9.72
C TRP A 112 -2.38 -4.40 -10.13
N ILE A 113 -1.66 -5.23 -10.90
CA ILE A 113 -0.31 -4.91 -11.37
C ILE A 113 -0.26 -3.68 -12.29
N THR A 114 -1.40 -3.27 -12.86
CA THR A 114 -1.49 -2.04 -13.68
C THR A 114 -1.58 -0.78 -12.82
N GLY A 115 -1.99 -0.89 -11.56
CA GLY A 115 -2.01 0.21 -10.61
C GLY A 115 -0.71 0.35 -9.81
N HIS A 116 0.04 -0.75 -9.66
CA HIS A 116 1.42 -0.75 -9.15
C HIS A 116 2.39 -0.20 -10.20
#